data_AF-A0A960J7N2-F1
#
_entry.id   AF-A0A960J7N2-F1
#
_cell.length_a   1.000
_cell.length_b   1.000
_cell.length_c   1.000
_cell.angle_alpha   90.00
_cell.angle_beta   90.00
_cell.angle_gamma   90.00
#
_symmetry.space_group_name_H-M   'P 1'
#
loop_
_entity.id
_entity.type
_entity.pdbx_description
1 polymer ?
#
loop_
_entity_poly.entity_id
_entity_poly.type
_entity_poly.pdbx_seq_one_letter_code
_entity_poly.pdbx_strand_id
1 'polypeptide(L)'
;ESGQYPREAVEVFLAGPEETRDERMRRASPLTYVHADAPPFLLIHGNADKAVPVSQALLFAAALREAGAQEVRLMIFDAEGHFVFEGQKVVTYPAMFSFFDAALRR
;
A
#
# COMPACT_ATOMS: atom_id res chain seq x y z
N GLU A 1 -3.85 -24.00 -1.42
CA GLU A 1 -2.72 -23.42 -2.15
C GLU A 1 -2.97 -21.92 -2.31
N SER A 2 -2.35 -21.12 -1.45
CA SER A 2 -2.48 -19.65 -1.41
C SER A 2 -1.52 -19.06 -2.44
N GLY A 3 -2.08 -18.45 -3.50
CA GLY A 3 -1.37 -17.80 -4.60
C GLY A 3 -0.56 -16.58 -4.18
N GLN A 4 0.46 -16.80 -3.36
CA GLN A 4 1.53 -15.85 -3.11
C GLN A 4 2.34 -15.77 -4.40
N TYR A 5 2.50 -14.56 -4.98
CA TYR A 5 3.41 -14.40 -6.10
C TYR A 5 4.77 -14.97 -5.71
N PRO A 6 5.40 -15.79 -6.58
CA PRO A 6 6.68 -16.36 -6.25
C PRO A 6 7.66 -15.21 -6.04
N ARG A 7 8.44 -15.28 -4.95
CA ARG A 7 9.53 -14.34 -4.65
C ARG A 7 10.39 -14.06 -5.89
N GLU A 8 10.53 -15.08 -6.72
CA GLU A 8 11.17 -15.10 -8.03
C GLU A 8 10.68 -13.98 -8.96
N ALA A 9 9.40 -13.63 -8.97
CA ALA A 9 8.86 -12.55 -9.81
C ALA A 9 9.41 -11.17 -9.41
N VAL A 10 9.48 -10.89 -8.11
CA VAL A 10 10.09 -9.66 -7.58
C VAL A 10 11.61 -9.67 -7.83
N GLU A 11 12.24 -10.83 -7.74
CA GLU A 11 13.67 -10.99 -7.97
C GLU A 11 14.06 -10.77 -9.44
N VAL A 12 13.28 -11.28 -10.37
CA VAL A 12 13.45 -11.03 -11.81
C VAL A 12 13.16 -9.56 -12.13
N PHE A 13 12.07 -9.00 -11.59
CA PHE A 13 11.72 -7.59 -11.80
C PHE A 13 12.82 -6.64 -11.30
N LEU A 14 13.49 -6.97 -10.19
CA LEU A 14 14.58 -6.20 -9.60
C LEU A 14 15.96 -6.76 -9.97
N ALA A 15 16.12 -7.47 -11.09
CA ALA A 15 17.43 -7.85 -11.61
C ALA A 15 18.08 -6.65 -12.35
N GLY A 16 19.41 -6.59 -12.38
CA GLY A 16 20.13 -5.50 -13.03
C GLY A 16 21.64 -5.50 -12.74
N PRO A 17 22.46 -4.97 -13.67
CA PRO A 17 23.92 -5.13 -13.62
C PRO A 17 24.67 -4.09 -12.77
N GLU A 18 24.16 -2.88 -12.58
CA GLU A 18 24.93 -1.77 -12.00
C GLU A 18 24.71 -1.57 -10.50
N GLU A 19 23.48 -1.61 -10.03
CA GLU A 19 23.15 -1.54 -8.61
C GLU A 19 23.16 -2.94 -7.98
N THR A 20 23.35 -3.00 -6.66
CA THR A 20 23.03 -4.23 -5.93
C THR A 20 21.51 -4.45 -5.92
N ARG A 21 21.09 -5.71 -5.81
CA ARG A 21 19.67 -6.04 -5.64
C ARG A 21 19.05 -5.34 -4.43
N ASP A 22 19.80 -5.22 -3.34
CA ASP A 22 19.32 -4.56 -2.11
C ASP A 22 19.13 -3.06 -2.31
N GLU A 23 19.99 -2.39 -3.07
CA GLU A 23 19.80 -0.98 -3.44
C GLU A 23 18.53 -0.79 -4.27
N ARG A 24 18.30 -1.66 -5.26
CA ARG A 24 17.05 -1.64 -6.04
C ARG A 24 15.82 -1.92 -5.19
N MET A 25 15.89 -2.88 -4.27
CA MET A 25 14.81 -3.17 -3.34
C MET A 25 14.49 -1.97 -2.44
N ARG A 26 15.50 -1.28 -1.91
CA ARG A 26 15.30 -0.05 -1.12
C ARG A 26 14.65 1.04 -1.98
N ARG A 27 15.20 1.33 -3.16
CA ARG A 27 14.65 2.35 -4.06
C ARG A 27 13.22 2.05 -4.54
N ALA A 28 12.87 0.78 -4.69
CA ALA A 28 11.52 0.38 -5.10
C ALA A 28 10.51 0.39 -3.94
N SER A 29 10.98 0.43 -2.69
CA SER A 29 10.12 0.35 -1.51
C SER A 29 9.56 1.74 -1.16
N PRO A 30 8.23 1.93 -1.08
CA PRO A 30 7.64 3.18 -0.60
C PRO A 30 8.07 3.55 0.82
N LEU A 31 8.43 2.55 1.65
CA LEU A 31 8.91 2.77 3.02
C LEU A 31 10.18 3.61 3.08
N THR A 32 11.02 3.57 2.04
CA THR A 32 12.25 4.36 1.96
C THR A 32 12.00 5.85 1.88
N TYR A 33 10.79 6.26 1.48
CA TYR A 33 10.44 7.66 1.25
C TYR A 33 9.41 8.20 2.24
N VAL A 34 9.15 7.48 3.33
CA VAL A 34 8.24 7.93 4.38
C VAL A 34 8.88 9.08 5.18
N HIS A 35 8.12 10.18 5.36
CA HIS A 35 8.53 11.34 6.15
C HIS A 35 7.30 12.11 6.68
N ALA A 36 7.51 13.05 7.61
CA ALA A 36 6.44 13.83 8.26
C ALA A 36 5.60 14.65 7.27
N ASP A 37 6.25 15.24 6.27
CA ASP A 37 5.58 16.05 5.25
C ASP A 37 4.92 15.23 4.12
N ALA A 38 4.80 13.91 4.29
CA ALA A 38 4.14 13.07 3.30
C ALA A 38 2.67 13.53 3.15
N PRO A 39 2.11 13.50 1.92
CA PRO A 39 0.72 13.91 1.71
C PRO A 39 -0.24 13.03 2.51
N PRO A 40 -1.51 13.42 2.70
CA PRO A 40 -2.53 12.53 3.24
C PRO A 40 -2.59 11.19 2.49
N PHE A 41 -2.88 10.09 3.20
CA PHE A 41 -3.08 8.76 2.61
C PHE A 41 -4.42 8.16 2.99
N LEU A 42 -5.06 7.53 2.01
CA LEU A 42 -6.12 6.54 2.20
C LEU A 42 -5.64 5.20 1.64
N LEU A 43 -5.54 4.20 2.51
CA LEU A 43 -5.14 2.83 2.18
C LEU A 43 -6.38 1.92 2.31
N ILE A 44 -6.68 1.18 1.25
CA ILE A 44 -7.80 0.23 1.19
C ILE A 44 -7.24 -1.13 0.82
N HIS A 45 -7.43 -2.15 1.68
CA HIS A 45 -6.84 -3.47 1.48
C HIS A 45 -7.77 -4.60 1.90
N GLY A 46 -7.73 -5.72 1.18
CA GLY A 46 -8.45 -6.95 1.54
C GLY A 46 -7.56 -7.88 2.35
N ASN A 47 -8.02 -8.38 3.51
CA ASN A 47 -7.22 -9.29 4.34
C ASN A 47 -7.00 -10.67 3.68
N ALA A 48 -7.93 -11.08 2.81
CA ALA A 48 -7.83 -12.31 2.03
C ALA A 48 -7.09 -12.11 0.69
N ASP A 49 -6.42 -10.98 0.48
CA ASP A 49 -5.61 -10.73 -0.72
C ASP A 49 -4.42 -11.69 -0.78
N LYS A 50 -4.43 -12.56 -1.79
CA LYS A 50 -3.36 -13.53 -2.06
C LYS A 50 -2.25 -12.93 -2.91
N ALA A 51 -2.56 -11.90 -3.69
CA ALA A 51 -1.62 -11.19 -4.56
C ALA A 51 -0.70 -10.29 -3.72
N VAL A 52 -1.27 -9.45 -2.85
CA VAL A 52 -0.51 -8.56 -1.98
C VAL A 52 -0.92 -8.78 -0.52
N PRO A 53 -0.04 -9.33 0.33
CA PRO A 53 -0.36 -9.56 1.73
C PRO A 53 -0.74 -8.27 2.46
N VAL A 54 -1.78 -8.31 3.29
CA VAL A 54 -2.27 -7.16 4.08
C VAL A 54 -1.19 -6.52 4.97
N SER A 55 -0.17 -7.30 5.36
CA SER A 55 0.96 -6.81 6.14
C SER A 55 1.72 -5.67 5.46
N GLN A 56 1.70 -5.58 4.13
CA GLN A 56 2.27 -4.46 3.39
C GLN A 56 1.55 -3.14 3.70
N ALA A 57 0.21 -3.16 3.71
CA ALA A 57 -0.60 -1.99 4.06
C ALA A 57 -0.45 -1.61 5.54
N LEU A 58 -0.43 -2.60 6.44
CA LEU A 58 -0.22 -2.37 7.87
C LEU A 58 1.14 -1.73 8.15
N LEU A 59 2.21 -2.26 7.54
CA LEU A 59 3.58 -1.76 7.72
C LEU A 59 3.73 -0.33 7.19
N PHE A 60 3.17 -0.04 6.01
CA PHE A 60 3.24 1.30 5.42
C PHE A 60 2.44 2.33 6.23
N ALA A 61 1.24 1.97 6.68
CA ALA A 61 0.42 2.84 7.53
C ALA A 61 1.11 3.14 8.87
N ALA A 62 1.73 2.14 9.49
CA ALA A 62 2.48 2.31 10.73
C ALA A 62 3.68 3.25 10.52
N ALA A 63 4.49 3.01 9.49
CA ALA A 63 5.64 3.86 9.17
C ALA A 63 5.24 5.32 8.93
N LEU A 64 4.18 5.57 8.14
CA LEU A 64 3.68 6.93 7.90
C LEU A 64 3.27 7.64 9.20
N ARG A 65 2.56 6.92 10.09
CA ARG A 65 2.11 7.46 11.38
C ARG A 65 3.29 7.74 12.32
N GLU A 66 4.24 6.82 12.40
CA GLU A 66 5.46 6.98 13.22
C GLU A 66 6.32 8.14 12.74
N ALA A 67 6.39 8.37 11.43
CA ALA A 67 7.10 9.50 10.85
C ALA A 67 6.37 10.85 11.02
N GLY A 68 5.13 10.86 11.52
CA GLY A 68 4.36 12.07 11.78
C GLY A 68 3.55 12.59 10.58
N ALA A 69 3.24 11.74 9.59
CA ALA A 69 2.38 12.13 8.48
C ALA A 69 1.01 12.62 8.97
N GLN A 70 0.53 13.71 8.38
CA GLN A 70 -0.62 14.46 8.91
C GLN A 70 -1.94 13.66 8.94
N GLU A 71 -2.18 12.81 7.94
CA GLU A 71 -3.42 12.02 7.85
C GLU A 71 -3.17 10.67 7.18
N VAL A 72 -3.47 9.59 7.89
CA VAL A 72 -3.31 8.20 7.40
C VAL A 72 -4.54 7.38 7.75
N ARG A 73 -5.42 7.19 6.78
CA ARG A 73 -6.63 6.38 6.90
C ARG A 73 -6.38 4.98 6.33
N LEU A 74 -6.73 3.95 7.09
CA LEU A 74 -6.55 2.56 6.70
C LEU A 74 -7.88 1.81 6.84
N MET A 75 -8.33 1.19 5.75
CA MET A 75 -9.53 0.38 5.69
C MET A 75 -9.15 -1.04 5.29
N ILE A 76 -9.36 -1.99 6.21
CA ILE A 76 -9.12 -3.42 5.98
C ILE A 76 -10.47 -4.13 5.90
N PHE A 77 -10.63 -4.97 4.88
CA PHE A 77 -11.83 -5.76 4.65
C PHE A 77 -11.50 -7.25 4.82
N ASP A 78 -11.98 -7.86 5.89
CA ASP A 78 -11.52 -9.18 6.34
C ASP A 78 -11.76 -10.32 5.33
N ALA A 79 -12.89 -10.30 4.63
CA ALA A 79 -13.26 -11.36 3.69
C ALA A 79 -12.83 -11.08 2.23
N GLU A 80 -12.23 -9.91 1.96
CA GLU A 80 -12.00 -9.43 0.60
C GLU A 80 -10.58 -9.70 0.11
N GLY A 81 -10.46 -9.88 -1.21
CA GLY A 81 -9.20 -10.13 -1.90
C GLY A 81 -8.61 -8.90 -2.60
N HIS A 82 -7.82 -9.13 -3.65
CA HIS A 82 -7.05 -8.10 -4.36
C HIS A 82 -7.88 -6.94 -4.94
N PHE A 83 -9.08 -7.22 -5.43
CA PHE A 83 -9.96 -6.23 -6.05
C PHE A 83 -10.98 -5.62 -5.07
N VAL A 84 -10.62 -5.55 -3.77
CA VAL A 84 -11.49 -5.04 -2.69
C VAL A 84 -12.14 -3.70 -3.02
N PHE A 85 -11.42 -2.79 -3.69
CA PHE A 85 -11.95 -1.46 -4.01
C PHE A 85 -13.15 -1.51 -4.96
N GLU A 86 -13.20 -2.49 -5.87
CA GLU A 86 -14.36 -2.69 -6.76
C GLU A 86 -15.42 -3.57 -6.09
N GLY A 87 -14.99 -4.64 -5.41
CA GLY A 87 -15.89 -5.56 -4.70
C GLY A 87 -16.72 -4.87 -3.62
N GLN A 88 -16.15 -3.87 -2.96
CA GLN A 88 -16.78 -3.09 -1.90
C GLN A 88 -17.09 -1.65 -2.32
N LYS A 89 -17.34 -1.40 -3.62
CA LYS A 89 -17.55 -0.05 -4.18
C LYS A 89 -18.59 0.82 -3.48
N VAL A 90 -19.64 0.21 -2.91
CA VAL A 90 -20.67 0.94 -2.13
C VAL A 90 -20.06 1.63 -0.91
N VAL A 91 -18.95 1.09 -0.37
CA VAL A 91 -18.23 1.64 0.78
C VAL A 91 -16.96 2.39 0.34
N THR A 92 -16.19 1.79 -0.57
CA THR A 92 -14.85 2.28 -0.94
C THR A 92 -14.90 3.51 -1.83
N TYR A 93 -15.87 3.62 -2.77
CA TYR A 93 -15.96 4.79 -3.64
C TYR A 93 -16.34 6.06 -2.88
N PRO A 94 -17.38 6.06 -2.01
CA PRO A 94 -17.65 7.21 -1.15
C PRO A 94 -16.45 7.61 -0.27
N ALA A 95 -15.72 6.63 0.29
CA ALA A 95 -14.52 6.90 1.08
C ALA A 95 -13.41 7.56 0.26
N MET A 96 -13.19 7.10 -0.97
CA MET A 96 -12.24 7.72 -1.91
C MET A 96 -12.65 9.15 -2.28
N PHE A 97 -13.92 9.39 -2.65
CA PHE A 97 -14.38 10.73 -2.98
C PHE A 97 -14.27 11.70 -1.78
N SER A 98 -14.71 11.26 -0.61
CA SER A 98 -14.58 12.05 0.62
C SER A 98 -13.12 12.34 0.98
N PHE A 99 -12.21 11.38 0.73
CA PHE A 99 -10.78 11.60 0.89
C PHE A 99 -10.25 12.68 -0.04
N PHE A 100 -10.54 12.58 -1.34
CA PHE A 100 -10.07 13.58 -2.29
C PHE A 100 -10.67 14.96 -2.04
N ASP A 101 -11.95 15.04 -1.67
CA ASP A 101 -12.58 16.29 -1.27
C ASP A 101 -11.86 16.95 -0.07
N ALA A 102 -11.49 16.17 0.95
CA ALA A 102 -10.75 16.70 2.09
C ALA A 102 -9.28 17.04 1.77
N ALA A 103 -8.62 16.21 0.97
CA ALA A 103 -7.19 16.30 0.72
C ALA A 103 -6.83 17.35 -0.34
N LEU A 104 -7.69 17.58 -1.34
CA LEU A 104 -7.38 18.42 -2.51
C LEU A 104 -8.01 19.82 -2.46
N ARG A 105 -8.96 20.08 -1.58
CA ARG A 105 -9.60 21.41 -1.43
C ARG A 105 -8.79 22.37 -0.54
N ARG A 106 -7.47 22.18 -0.46
CA ARG A 106 -6.56 23.04 0.32
C ARG A 106 -6.17 24.29 -0.45
#